data_AF-A0A8T6P4B2-F1
#
_entry.id   AF-A0A8T6P4B2-F1
#
_cell.length_a   1.000
_cell.length_b   1.000
_cell.length_c   1.000
_cell.angle_alpha   90.00
_cell.angle_beta   90.00
_cell.angle_gamma   90.00
#
_symmetry.space_group_name_H-M   'P 1'
#
loop_
_entity.id
_entity.type
_entity.pdbx_description
1 polymer ?
#
loop_
_entity_poly.entity_id
_entity_poly.type
_entity_poly.pdbx_seq_one_letter_code
_entity_poly.pdbx_strand_id
1 'polypeptide(L)'
;MSNQGGLTPRGGPRGSQSEGRFDWGEIGRAAVLIIAAAAVVMWTVPLIGALLNETGSTSPMAGNEVYRWAIWAVAWVVTIWQGQVLIKKVGDRIIDDMLAVSIIAAIVLLVLKLFSAVAYVPVGSEGQNLAVLTFIDLGGALMLVVVAMIGARINRY
;
A
#
# COMPACT_ATOMS: atom_id res chain seq x y z
N MET A 1 -62.71 5.09 -31.53
CA MET A 1 -61.57 4.28 -32.01
C MET A 1 -60.51 4.28 -30.92
N SER A 2 -60.43 3.19 -30.17
CA SER A 2 -59.40 2.90 -29.20
C SER A 2 -58.25 2.15 -29.89
N ASN A 3 -56.99 2.57 -29.70
CA ASN A 3 -55.89 1.62 -29.53
C ASN A 3 -54.54 2.27 -29.19
N GLN A 4 -54.03 1.84 -28.04
CA GLN A 4 -52.67 1.33 -27.79
C GLN A 4 -51.50 2.33 -27.96
N GLY A 5 -50.80 2.72 -26.90
CA GLY A 5 -50.30 1.87 -25.82
C GLY A 5 -48.94 1.28 -26.22
N GLY A 6 -47.93 2.13 -26.39
CA GLY A 6 -46.54 1.75 -26.65
C GLY A 6 -45.66 2.03 -25.45
N LEU A 7 -45.79 1.25 -24.39
CA LEU A 7 -44.79 1.20 -23.32
C LEU A 7 -43.61 0.38 -23.84
N THR A 8 -42.52 1.06 -24.22
CA THR A 8 -41.23 0.38 -24.37
C THR A 8 -40.76 -0.12 -23.01
N PRO A 9 -40.37 -1.39 -22.85
CA PRO A 9 -39.75 -1.87 -21.62
C PRO A 9 -38.42 -1.14 -21.43
N ARG A 10 -38.41 -0.18 -20.51
CA ARG A 10 -37.20 0.47 -20.02
C ARG A 10 -36.35 -0.62 -19.35
N GLY A 11 -35.12 -0.74 -19.81
CA GLY A 11 -34.22 -1.86 -19.54
C GLY A 11 -34.32 -2.41 -18.12
N GLY A 12 -34.50 -3.73 -18.04
CA GLY A 12 -34.38 -4.47 -16.80
C GLY A 12 -33.07 -4.14 -16.08
N PRO A 13 -33.06 -4.22 -14.75
CA PRO A 13 -31.87 -3.94 -13.96
C PRO A 13 -30.72 -4.80 -14.50
N ARG A 14 -29.65 -4.13 -14.95
CA ARG A 14 -28.40 -4.82 -15.28
C ARG A 14 -28.04 -5.65 -14.07
N GLY A 15 -27.82 -6.93 -14.34
CA GLY A 15 -27.76 -7.98 -13.35
C GLY A 15 -26.97 -7.60 -12.11
N SER A 16 -27.50 -8.09 -10.99
CA SER A 16 -26.84 -8.36 -9.73
C SER A 16 -25.40 -8.86 -9.90
N GLN A 17 -24.45 -7.94 -10.12
CA GLN A 17 -23.08 -8.15 -9.70
C GLN A 17 -23.11 -7.92 -8.19
N SER A 18 -22.82 -8.98 -7.44
CA SER A 18 -22.80 -9.02 -5.98
C SER A 18 -22.56 -7.64 -5.35
N GLU A 19 -23.56 -7.09 -4.65
CA GLU A 19 -23.36 -6.00 -3.70
C GLU A 19 -22.56 -6.55 -2.50
N GLY A 20 -21.32 -6.97 -2.77
CA GLY A 20 -20.34 -7.22 -1.74
C GLY A 20 -20.01 -5.89 -1.07
N ARG A 21 -19.87 -5.91 0.25
CA ARG A 21 -19.46 -4.74 1.03
C ARG A 21 -18.16 -4.09 0.52
N PHE A 22 -17.30 -4.89 -0.13
CA PHE A 22 -15.97 -4.52 -0.61
C PHE A 22 -15.84 -4.60 -2.13
N ASP A 23 -15.17 -3.61 -2.73
CA ASP A 23 -14.72 -3.67 -4.13
C ASP A 23 -13.30 -4.25 -4.20
N TRP A 24 -13.21 -5.59 -4.18
CA TRP A 24 -11.93 -6.30 -4.17
C TRP A 24 -11.03 -5.99 -5.38
N GLY A 25 -11.59 -5.58 -6.52
CA GLY A 25 -10.82 -5.24 -7.71
C GLY A 25 -10.06 -3.92 -7.52
N GLU A 26 -10.74 -2.91 -7.00
CA GLU A 26 -10.14 -1.61 -6.71
C GLU A 26 -9.23 -1.65 -5.47
N ILE A 27 -9.61 -2.42 -4.44
CA ILE A 27 -8.76 -2.71 -3.27
C ILE A 27 -7.44 -3.35 -3.72
N GLY A 28 -7.51 -4.41 -4.54
CA GLY A 28 -6.32 -5.11 -5.01
C GLY A 28 -5.39 -4.19 -5.78
N ARG A 29 -5.92 -3.36 -6.69
CA ARG A 29 -5.10 -2.42 -7.46
C ARG A 29 -4.42 -1.37 -6.57
N ALA A 30 -5.15 -0.77 -5.62
CA ALA A 30 -4.60 0.23 -4.72
C ALA A 30 -3.49 -0.38 -3.84
N ALA A 31 -3.72 -1.57 -3.28
CA ALA A 31 -2.72 -2.29 -2.48
C ALA A 31 -1.45 -2.58 -3.29
N VAL A 32 -1.59 -3.10 -4.52
CA VAL A 32 -0.46 -3.39 -5.40
C VAL A 32 0.37 -2.13 -5.68
N LEU A 33 -0.27 -0.98 -5.93
CA LEU A 33 0.45 0.27 -6.18
C LEU A 33 1.25 0.75 -4.97
N ILE A 34 0.66 0.67 -3.76
CA ILE A 34 1.35 1.02 -2.51
C ILE A 34 2.55 0.09 -2.29
N ILE A 35 2.33 -1.22 -2.44
CA ILE A 35 3.36 -2.25 -2.25
C ILE A 35 4.49 -2.04 -3.25
N ALA A 36 4.17 -1.88 -4.54
CA ALA A 36 5.15 -1.73 -5.60
C ALA A 36 6.04 -0.49 -5.39
N ALA A 37 5.44 0.66 -5.05
CA ALA A 37 6.20 1.88 -4.82
C ALA A 37 7.19 1.75 -3.65
N ALA A 38 6.75 1.19 -2.52
CA ALA A 38 7.61 0.97 -1.38
C ALA A 38 8.65 -0.13 -1.64
N ALA A 39 8.30 -1.18 -2.39
CA ALA A 39 9.23 -2.25 -2.77
C ALA A 39 10.34 -1.74 -3.69
N VAL A 40 10.03 -0.87 -4.66
CA VAL A 40 11.05 -0.25 -5.52
C VAL A 40 12.09 0.47 -4.65
N VAL A 41 11.66 1.31 -3.70
CA VAL A 41 12.57 2.00 -2.79
C VAL A 41 13.37 0.99 -1.96
N MET A 42 12.68 0.00 -1.39
CA MET A 42 13.27 -1.04 -0.53
C MET A 42 14.42 -1.82 -1.20
N TRP A 43 14.35 -2.04 -2.51
CA TRP A 43 15.33 -2.86 -3.22
C TRP A 43 16.36 -2.04 -4.00
N THR A 44 15.99 -0.87 -4.51
CA THR A 44 16.89 -0.06 -5.35
C THR A 44 17.86 0.79 -4.54
N VAL A 45 17.41 1.37 -3.42
CA VAL A 45 18.25 2.29 -2.64
C VAL A 45 19.49 1.62 -2.03
N PRO A 46 19.45 0.38 -1.50
CA PRO A 46 20.64 -0.28 -0.98
C PRO A 46 21.66 -0.55 -2.09
N LEU A 47 21.18 -0.91 -3.30
CA LEU A 47 22.04 -1.12 -4.47
C LEU A 47 22.72 0.19 -4.91
N ILE A 48 21.95 1.29 -5.01
CA ILE A 48 22.49 2.61 -5.33
C ILE A 48 23.50 3.04 -4.25
N GLY A 49 23.18 2.84 -2.97
CA GLY A 49 24.08 3.13 -1.86
C GLY A 49 25.39 2.34 -1.93
N ALA A 50 25.34 1.06 -2.31
CA ALA A 50 26.53 0.23 -2.49
C ALA A 50 27.41 0.72 -3.66
N LEU A 51 26.80 1.21 -4.74
CA LEU A 51 27.51 1.78 -5.89
C LEU A 51 28.17 3.12 -5.55
N LEU A 52 27.48 3.99 -4.80
CA LEU A 52 27.96 5.33 -4.47
C LEU A 52 29.03 5.35 -3.36
N ASN A 53 28.98 4.40 -2.43
CA ASN A 53 29.94 4.34 -1.32
C ASN A 53 31.21 3.54 -1.66
N GLU A 54 31.33 3.01 -2.88
CA GLU A 54 32.46 2.18 -3.36
C GLU A 54 32.78 0.95 -2.50
N THR A 55 31.96 0.65 -1.49
CA THR A 55 32.17 -0.49 -0.58
C THR A 55 31.72 -1.82 -1.19
N GLY A 56 30.90 -1.78 -2.25
CA GLY A 56 30.27 -2.97 -2.83
C GLY A 56 29.30 -3.70 -1.90
N SER A 57 29.01 -3.14 -0.72
CA SER A 57 28.14 -3.73 0.29
C SER A 57 26.86 -2.92 0.46
N THR A 58 25.71 -3.61 0.46
CA THR A 58 24.37 -3.03 0.68
C THR A 58 24.02 -2.93 2.17
N SER A 59 24.77 -3.62 3.04
CA SER A 59 24.47 -3.76 4.46
C SER A 59 24.40 -2.44 5.24
N PRO A 60 25.29 -1.45 5.03
CA PRO A 60 25.22 -0.17 5.75
C PRO A 60 23.93 0.61 5.47
N MET A 61 23.42 0.52 4.24
CA MET A 61 22.19 1.21 3.84
C MET A 61 20.95 0.43 4.30
N ALA A 62 20.95 -0.90 4.15
CA ALA A 62 19.84 -1.76 4.60
C ALA A 62 19.62 -1.70 6.12
N GLY A 63 20.69 -1.51 6.89
CA GLY A 63 20.66 -1.33 8.34
C GLY A 63 20.24 0.06 8.82
N ASN A 64 20.16 1.06 7.93
CA ASN A 64 19.94 2.45 8.31
C ASN A 64 18.46 2.71 8.71
N GLU A 65 18.26 3.25 9.91
CA GLU A 65 16.91 3.52 10.44
C GLU A 65 16.14 4.58 9.64
N VAL A 66 16.82 5.63 9.17
CA VAL A 66 16.21 6.68 8.32
C VAL A 66 15.72 6.07 7.02
N TYR A 67 16.51 5.17 6.44
CA TYR A 67 16.11 4.44 5.26
C TYR A 67 14.87 3.55 5.51
N ARG A 68 14.81 2.86 6.65
CA ARG A 68 13.63 2.05 7.02
C ARG A 68 12.37 2.89 7.18
N TRP A 69 12.49 4.10 7.74
CA TRP A 69 11.39 5.07 7.78
C TRP A 69 11.00 5.58 6.41
N ALA A 70 11.96 5.83 5.52
CA ALA A 70 11.69 6.32 4.17
C ALA A 70 10.80 5.35 3.37
N ILE A 71 11.02 4.03 3.51
CA ILE A 71 10.15 3.01 2.89
C ILE A 71 8.69 3.18 3.35
N TRP A 72 8.47 3.37 4.65
CA TRP A 72 7.13 3.57 5.20
C TRP A 72 6.52 4.91 4.81
N ALA A 73 7.31 5.98 4.81
CA ALA A 73 6.87 7.30 4.37
C ALA A 73 6.36 7.26 2.92
N VAL A 74 7.06 6.54 2.04
CA VAL A 74 6.61 6.33 0.65
C VAL A 74 5.29 5.57 0.62
N ALA A 75 5.16 4.49 1.39
CA ALA A 75 3.91 3.74 1.47
C ALA A 75 2.74 4.64 1.95
N TRP A 76 2.97 5.48 2.97
CA TRP A 76 1.96 6.41 3.50
C TRP A 76 1.52 7.45 2.48
N VAL A 77 2.46 8.09 1.78
CA VAL A 77 2.17 9.08 0.74
C VAL A 77 1.35 8.44 -0.38
N VAL A 78 1.75 7.27 -0.85
CA VAL A 78 1.02 6.55 -1.91
C VAL A 78 -0.35 6.12 -1.41
N THR A 79 -0.50 5.75 -0.14
CA THR A 79 -1.81 5.42 0.46
C THR A 79 -2.76 6.60 0.47
N ILE A 80 -2.28 7.79 0.87
CA ILE A 80 -3.09 9.02 0.84
C ILE A 80 -3.54 9.31 -0.60
N TRP A 81 -2.62 9.21 -1.55
CA TRP A 81 -2.92 9.42 -2.97
C TRP A 81 -3.92 8.39 -3.52
N GLN A 82 -3.76 7.10 -3.19
CA GLN A 82 -4.72 6.08 -3.59
C GLN A 82 -6.11 6.31 -2.99
N GLY A 83 -6.21 6.83 -1.76
CA GLY A 83 -7.49 7.26 -1.18
C GLY A 83 -8.21 8.31 -2.06
N GLN A 84 -7.47 9.27 -2.61
CA GLN A 84 -8.04 10.31 -3.49
C GLN A 84 -8.54 9.74 -4.83
N VAL A 85 -7.92 8.66 -5.31
CA VAL A 85 -8.34 7.96 -6.53
C VAL A 85 -9.55 7.07 -6.25
N LEU A 86 -9.53 6.35 -5.12
CA LEU A 86 -10.56 5.38 -4.75
C LEU A 86 -11.91 6.04 -4.48
N ILE A 87 -11.92 7.23 -3.85
CA ILE A 87 -13.19 7.92 -3.57
C ILE A 87 -13.96 8.25 -4.84
N LYS A 88 -13.26 8.59 -5.93
CA LYS A 88 -13.87 8.92 -7.22
C LYS A 88 -14.56 7.71 -7.86
N LYS A 89 -14.27 6.50 -7.39
CA LYS A 89 -14.77 5.24 -7.94
C LYS A 89 -15.80 4.57 -7.04
N VAL A 90 -15.53 4.53 -5.73
CA VAL A 90 -16.31 3.75 -4.76
C VAL A 90 -17.19 4.65 -3.87
N GLY A 91 -16.98 5.97 -3.87
CA GLY A 91 -17.78 6.92 -3.11
C GLY A 91 -17.73 6.67 -1.59
N ASP A 92 -18.90 6.56 -0.96
CA ASP A 92 -19.05 6.47 0.50
C ASP A 92 -18.44 5.21 1.14
N ARG A 93 -18.18 4.15 0.37
CA ARG A 93 -17.57 2.91 0.88
C ARG A 93 -16.05 3.00 1.08
N ILE A 94 -15.44 4.15 0.76
CA ILE A 94 -13.98 4.35 0.80
C ILE A 94 -13.33 3.92 2.12
N ILE A 95 -13.98 4.12 3.26
CA ILE A 95 -13.39 3.83 4.57
C ILE A 95 -13.13 2.33 4.75
N ASP A 96 -14.12 1.50 4.43
CA ASP A 96 -14.00 0.04 4.54
C ASP A 96 -12.96 -0.51 3.55
N ASP A 97 -12.98 -0.02 2.31
CA ASP A 97 -12.04 -0.46 1.27
C ASP A 97 -10.60 0.00 1.58
N MET A 98 -10.40 1.23 2.05
CA MET A 98 -9.07 1.73 2.43
C MET A 98 -8.51 1.00 3.66
N LEU A 99 -9.38 0.59 4.60
CA LEU A 99 -8.96 -0.25 5.71
C LEU A 99 -8.41 -1.59 5.18
N ALA A 100 -9.15 -2.26 4.29
CA ALA A 100 -8.70 -3.50 3.67
C ALA A 100 -7.38 -3.34 2.89
N VAL A 101 -7.27 -2.28 2.07
CA VAL A 101 -6.04 -1.92 1.34
C VAL A 101 -4.86 -1.79 2.29
N SER A 102 -5.02 -1.04 3.37
CA SER A 102 -3.94 -0.76 4.32
C SER A 102 -3.46 -1.99 5.07
N ILE A 103 -4.37 -2.88 5.46
CA ILE A 103 -4.03 -4.14 6.14
C ILE A 103 -3.25 -5.06 5.20
N ILE A 104 -3.73 -5.23 3.96
CA ILE A 104 -3.05 -6.05 2.94
C ILE A 104 -1.65 -5.48 2.66
N ALA A 105 -1.55 -4.18 2.40
CA ALA A 105 -0.28 -3.52 2.12
C ALA A 105 0.70 -3.63 3.31
N ALA A 106 0.23 -3.43 4.54
CA ALA A 106 1.05 -3.54 5.75
C ALA A 106 1.65 -4.95 5.89
N ILE A 107 0.82 -5.99 5.78
CA ILE A 107 1.25 -7.38 5.90
C ILE A 107 2.26 -7.72 4.80
N VAL A 108 1.95 -7.40 3.55
CA VAL A 108 2.83 -7.73 2.41
C VAL A 108 4.16 -6.98 2.52
N LEU A 109 4.17 -5.71 2.93
CA LEU A 109 5.40 -4.95 3.10
C LEU A 109 6.28 -5.50 4.23
N LEU A 110 5.68 -5.97 5.33
CA LEU A 110 6.43 -6.66 6.39
C LEU A 110 7.07 -7.95 5.87
N VAL A 111 6.33 -8.74 5.09
CA VAL A 111 6.85 -9.96 4.45
C VAL A 111 7.98 -9.64 3.46
N LEU A 112 7.83 -8.60 2.64
CA LEU A 112 8.90 -8.17 1.72
C LEU A 112 10.15 -7.68 2.46
N LYS A 113 9.99 -7.04 3.62
CA LYS A 113 11.13 -6.68 4.47
C LYS A 113 11.87 -7.90 5.01
N LEU A 114 11.15 -8.96 5.39
CA LEU A 114 11.79 -10.23 5.78
C LEU A 114 12.62 -10.79 4.61
N PHE A 115 12.07 -10.81 3.40
CA PHE A 115 12.81 -11.25 2.21
C PHE A 115 14.03 -10.37 1.92
N SER A 116 13.88 -9.05 2.00
CA SER A 116 14.98 -8.10 1.79
C SER A 116 16.10 -8.28 2.82
N ALA A 117 15.77 -8.56 4.08
CA ALA A 117 16.75 -8.84 5.11
C ALA A 117 17.54 -10.12 4.86
N VAL A 118 16.91 -11.17 4.29
CA VAL A 118 17.61 -12.37 3.83
C VAL A 118 18.53 -12.06 2.64
N ALA A 119 18.09 -11.20 1.72
CA ALA A 119 18.85 -10.84 0.53
C ALA A 119 20.08 -9.95 0.81
N TYR A 120 19.98 -9.03 1.78
CA TYR A 120 21.00 -7.99 2.00
C TYR A 120 21.72 -8.05 3.34
N VAL A 121 21.36 -8.99 4.24
CA VAL A 121 21.91 -9.17 5.59
C VAL A 121 22.28 -7.83 6.24
N PRO A 122 21.36 -7.18 6.97
CA PRO A 122 21.63 -5.87 7.53
C PRO A 122 22.68 -5.99 8.65
N VAL A 123 23.79 -5.26 8.49
CA VAL A 123 24.90 -5.21 9.45
C VAL A 123 25.03 -3.77 9.93
N GLY A 124 25.11 -3.58 11.24
CA GLY A 124 25.34 -2.27 11.86
C GLY A 124 26.76 -1.76 11.61
N SER A 125 27.01 -0.49 11.95
CA SER A 125 28.32 0.14 11.83
C SER A 125 29.44 -0.60 12.60
N GLU A 126 29.09 -1.41 13.59
CA GLU A 126 30.00 -2.21 14.41
C GLU A 126 30.14 -3.67 13.94
N GLY A 127 29.59 -4.03 12.78
CA GLY A 127 29.66 -5.41 12.28
C GLY A 127 28.62 -6.36 12.89
N GLN A 128 27.69 -5.86 13.69
CA GLN A 128 26.65 -6.67 14.33
C GLN A 128 25.45 -6.89 13.40
N ASN A 129 24.90 -8.11 13.39
CA ASN A 129 23.66 -8.40 12.66
C ASN A 129 22.50 -7.63 13.27
N LEU A 130 21.85 -6.77 12.48
CA LEU A 130 20.72 -5.98 12.94
C LEU A 130 19.43 -6.80 12.92
N ALA A 131 18.51 -6.41 13.80
CA ALA A 131 17.19 -7.03 13.86
C ALA A 131 16.45 -6.86 12.52
N VAL A 132 16.10 -8.01 11.92
CA VAL A 132 15.36 -8.18 10.66
C VAL A 132 14.08 -7.34 10.65
N LEU A 133 13.36 -7.31 11.78
CA LEU A 133 12.24 -6.42 12.04
C LEU A 133 12.49 -5.65 13.33
N THR A 134 12.13 -4.38 13.33
CA THR A 134 12.22 -3.50 14.51
C THR A 134 10.88 -2.86 14.82
N PHE A 135 10.82 -2.13 15.93
CA PHE A 135 9.67 -1.29 16.27
C PHE A 135 9.35 -0.25 15.19
N ILE A 136 10.32 0.18 14.39
CA ILE A 136 10.08 1.05 13.21
C ILE A 136 9.20 0.34 12.19
N ASP A 137 9.37 -0.97 11.99
CA ASP A 137 8.59 -1.71 11.00
C ASP A 137 7.17 -1.98 11.48
N LEU A 138 7.03 -2.37 12.74
CA LEU A 138 5.71 -2.56 13.34
C LEU A 138 4.96 -1.23 13.44
N GLY A 139 5.64 -0.16 13.90
CA GLY A 139 5.08 1.18 13.96
C GLY A 139 4.71 1.72 12.59
N GLY A 140 5.56 1.50 11.58
CA GLY A 140 5.30 1.88 10.19
C GLY A 140 4.06 1.20 9.60
N ALA A 141 3.92 -0.11 9.84
CA ALA A 141 2.77 -0.91 9.42
C ALA A 141 1.48 -0.45 10.12
N LEU A 142 1.52 -0.22 11.43
CA LEU A 142 0.38 0.31 12.18
C LEU A 142 -0.02 1.71 11.70
N MET A 143 0.97 2.59 11.47
CA MET A 143 0.72 3.93 10.96
C MET A 143 0.14 3.92 9.55
N LEU A 144 0.43 2.92 8.72
CA LEU A 144 -0.18 2.78 7.40
C LEU A 144 -1.71 2.66 7.50
N VAL A 145 -2.21 1.91 8.49
CA VAL A 145 -3.65 1.77 8.76
C VAL A 145 -4.25 3.09 9.22
N VAL A 146 -3.58 3.79 10.15
CA VAL A 146 -4.02 5.10 10.63
C VAL A 146 -4.08 6.12 9.48
N VAL A 147 -3.03 6.19 8.67
CA VAL A 147 -2.94 7.07 7.50
C VAL A 147 -4.03 6.75 6.49
N ALA A 148 -4.33 5.47 6.23
CA ALA A 148 -5.41 5.08 5.33
C ALA A 148 -6.78 5.54 5.84
N MET A 149 -7.05 5.39 7.13
CA MET A 149 -8.30 5.87 7.74
C MET A 149 -8.40 7.40 7.70
N ILE A 150 -7.32 8.12 8.02
CA ILE A 150 -7.27 9.59 7.95
C ILE A 150 -7.48 10.05 6.51
N GLY A 151 -6.76 9.46 5.55
CA GLY A 151 -6.88 9.78 4.14
C GLY A 151 -8.30 9.52 3.62
N ALA A 152 -8.89 8.37 3.93
CA ALA A 152 -10.27 8.05 3.58
C ALA A 152 -11.26 9.06 4.17
N ARG A 153 -11.06 9.47 5.44
CA ARG A 153 -11.93 10.43 6.12
C ARG A 153 -11.79 11.83 5.53
N ILE A 154 -10.57 12.32 5.31
CA ILE A 154 -10.33 13.64 4.72
C ILE A 154 -10.94 13.71 3.32
N ASN A 155 -10.74 12.68 2.50
CA ASN A 155 -11.24 12.69 1.13
C ASN A 155 -12.77 12.66 1.06
N ARG A 156 -13.44 12.13 2.09
CA ARG A 156 -14.91 12.06 2.15
C ARG A 156 -15.59 13.41 2.34
N TYR A 157 -14.91 14.38 2.95
CA TYR A 157 -15.42 15.72 3.20
C TYR A 157 -14.97 16.70 2.12
#